data_AF-A0A519UXH8-F1
#
_entry.id   AF-A0A519UXH8-F1
#
_cell.length_a   1.000
_cell.length_b   1.000
_cell.length_c   1.000
_cell.angle_alpha   90.00
_cell.angle_beta   90.00
_cell.angle_gamma   90.00
#
_symmetry.space_group_name_H-M   'P 1'
#
loop_
_entity.id
_entity.type
_entity.pdbx_description
1 polymer ?
#
loop_
_entity_poly.entity_id
_entity_poly.type
_entity_poly.pdbx_seq_one_letter_code
_entity_poly.pdbx_strand_id
1 'polypeptide(L)'
;PYTGAVLGEFKQQESFFHFVEQIHRGLVAGRVGKLIMGINSIIFLFILGTGIVLWWPAARNMFTQRLQIKWGSSWKRLNHDFHIVLGFYTSLFLFIMALTGMGMSFDWVGQTINTLTHSPQQRMEPPTSAAAEPGTAAFGADAALAFARQQAYAQKPVGQRIRGLFKPIHTGAIFGWPSKLLAFVIVLLGATFPITGTILWLNRTRKAKKKGQPRVALA
;
A
#
# COMPACT_ATOMS: atom_id res chain seq x y z
N PRO A 1 -16.12 -1.88 30.38
CA PRO A 1 -16.43 -1.10 31.61
C PRO A 1 -17.91 -1.20 31.98
N TYR A 2 -18.22 -1.88 33.10
CA TYR A 2 -19.60 -2.12 33.59
C TYR A 2 -20.28 -0.86 34.16
N THR A 3 -19.53 0.20 34.39
CA THR A 3 -19.98 1.44 35.04
C THR A 3 -20.36 2.55 34.06
N GLY A 4 -20.10 2.38 32.76
CA GLY A 4 -20.34 3.43 31.75
C GLY A 4 -19.47 4.69 31.91
N ALA A 5 -18.55 4.72 32.88
CA ALA A 5 -17.67 5.86 33.14
C ALA A 5 -16.75 6.10 31.94
N VAL A 6 -16.74 7.35 31.44
CA VAL A 6 -15.83 7.80 30.38
C VAL A 6 -14.42 7.88 30.96
N LEU A 7 -13.56 6.91 30.59
CA LEU A 7 -12.18 6.81 31.07
C LEU A 7 -11.23 7.79 30.35
N GLY A 8 -11.70 8.46 29.29
CA GLY A 8 -10.97 9.45 28.53
C GLY A 8 -11.55 9.64 27.13
N GLU A 9 -11.40 10.85 26.58
CA GLU A 9 -11.76 11.15 25.20
C GLU A 9 -10.55 10.95 24.28
N PHE A 10 -10.57 9.90 23.47
CA PHE A 10 -9.54 9.70 22.45
C PHE A 10 -9.86 10.57 21.22
N LYS A 11 -9.27 11.76 21.15
CA LYS A 11 -9.36 12.61 19.96
C LYS A 11 -8.46 12.08 18.84
N GLN A 12 -9.01 11.21 18.00
CA GLN A 12 -8.28 10.61 16.88
C GLN A 12 -7.65 11.66 15.96
N GLN A 13 -8.27 12.83 15.79
CA GLN A 13 -7.78 13.91 14.93
C GLN A 13 -6.48 14.57 15.43
N GLU A 14 -6.22 14.52 16.74
CA GLU A 14 -5.01 15.08 17.36
C GLU A 14 -3.90 14.02 17.50
N SER A 15 -4.14 12.79 17.05
CA SER A 15 -3.18 11.69 17.17
C SER A 15 -2.04 11.80 16.14
N PHE A 16 -0.84 11.38 16.55
CA PHE A 16 0.32 11.23 15.67
C PHE A 16 0.00 10.41 14.41
N PHE A 17 -0.76 9.32 14.56
CA PHE A 17 -1.13 8.45 13.43
C PHE A 17 -2.07 9.14 12.44
N HIS A 18 -2.93 10.04 12.90
CA HIS A 18 -3.77 10.84 12.01
C HIS A 18 -2.93 11.84 11.19
N PHE A 19 -1.92 12.47 11.80
CA PHE A 19 -0.97 13.31 11.07
C PHE A 19 -0.21 12.53 9.99
N VAL A 20 0.33 11.34 10.34
CA VAL A 20 1.01 10.45 9.38
C VAL A 20 0.05 10.02 8.26
N GLU A 21 -1.19 9.68 8.59
CA GLU A 21 -2.21 9.34 7.60
C GLU A 21 -2.50 10.51 6.64
N GLN A 22 -2.58 11.75 7.14
CA GLN A 22 -2.81 12.92 6.31
C GLN A 22 -1.65 13.19 5.34
N ILE A 23 -0.41 13.00 5.79
CA ILE A 23 0.77 13.07 4.91
C ILE A 23 0.69 11.95 3.86
N HIS A 24 0.44 10.71 4.27
CA HIS A 24 0.42 9.56 3.38
C HIS A 24 -0.69 9.63 2.32
N ARG A 25 -1.88 10.12 2.69
CA ARG A 25 -3.05 10.17 1.79
C ARG A 25 -3.11 11.43 0.94
N GLY A 26 -2.41 12.50 1.32
CA GLY A 26 -2.54 13.76 0.60
C GLY A 26 -1.59 14.87 1.04
N LEU A 27 -0.42 14.55 1.60
CA LEU A 27 0.63 15.50 1.97
C LEU A 27 0.15 16.68 2.83
N VAL A 28 -0.97 16.55 3.54
CA VAL A 28 -1.65 17.66 4.26
C VAL A 28 -2.01 18.84 3.32
N ALA A 29 -1.98 18.66 2.00
CA ALA A 29 -2.20 19.70 1.00
C ALA A 29 -3.60 19.61 0.35
N GLY A 30 -4.58 19.15 1.11
CA GLY A 30 -5.99 19.08 0.69
C GLY A 30 -6.20 18.32 -0.62
N ARG A 31 -6.87 18.96 -1.59
CA ARG A 31 -7.21 18.35 -2.89
C ARG A 31 -5.98 18.14 -3.78
N VAL A 32 -5.03 19.09 -3.78
CA VAL A 32 -3.82 19.02 -4.60
C VAL A 32 -2.93 17.86 -4.14
N GLY A 33 -2.70 17.74 -2.83
CA GLY A 33 -1.89 16.65 -2.31
C GLY A 33 -2.50 15.27 -2.55
N LYS A 34 -3.83 15.13 -2.50
CA LYS A 34 -4.51 13.88 -2.90
C LYS A 34 -4.29 13.54 -4.37
N LEU A 35 -4.32 14.53 -5.26
CA LEU A 35 -4.03 14.31 -6.69
C LEU A 35 -2.57 13.87 -6.89
N ILE A 36 -1.63 14.52 -6.22
CA ILE A 36 -0.20 14.16 -6.28
C ILE A 36 0.02 12.72 -5.80
N MET A 37 -0.58 12.34 -4.66
CA MET A 37 -0.49 10.97 -4.15
C MET A 37 -1.17 9.96 -5.09
N GLY A 38 -2.28 10.34 -5.72
CA GLY A 38 -2.93 9.54 -6.76
C GLY A 38 -2.00 9.28 -7.95
N ILE A 39 -1.39 10.32 -8.53
CA ILE A 39 -0.44 10.18 -9.65
C ILE A 39 0.79 9.37 -9.24
N ASN A 40 1.33 9.63 -8.04
CA ASN A 40 2.45 8.86 -7.48
C ASN A 40 2.13 7.36 -7.40
N SER A 41 0.90 6.99 -7.03
CA SER A 41 0.49 5.58 -6.98
C SER A 41 0.54 4.89 -8.35
N ILE A 42 0.16 5.60 -9.42
CA ILE A 42 0.20 5.09 -10.79
C ILE A 42 1.65 4.91 -11.27
N ILE A 43 2.50 5.92 -11.03
CA ILE A 43 3.93 5.84 -11.36
C ILE A 43 4.59 4.69 -10.59
N PHE A 44 4.27 4.54 -9.31
CA PHE A 44 4.79 3.47 -8.48
C PHE A 44 4.36 2.08 -8.99
N LEU A 45 3.10 1.90 -9.39
CA LEU A 45 2.61 0.68 -10.05
C LEU A 45 3.37 0.39 -11.35
N PHE A 46 3.63 1.41 -12.16
CA PHE A 46 4.39 1.27 -13.41
C PHE A 46 5.84 0.83 -13.16
N ILE A 47 6.52 1.43 -12.17
CA ILE A 47 7.90 1.04 -11.82
C ILE A 47 7.94 -0.40 -11.27
N LEU A 48 6.96 -0.81 -10.45
CA LEU A 48 6.88 -2.18 -9.97
C LEU A 48 6.60 -3.17 -11.11
N GLY A 49 5.63 -2.86 -11.98
CA GLY A 49 5.31 -3.70 -13.14
C GLY A 49 6.48 -3.86 -14.10
N THR A 50 7.15 -2.77 -14.45
CA THR A 50 8.36 -2.83 -15.29
C THR A 50 9.50 -3.56 -14.58
N GLY A 51 9.67 -3.39 -13.27
CA GLY A 51 10.64 -4.13 -12.47
C GLY A 51 10.43 -5.65 -12.50
N ILE A 52 9.18 -6.11 -12.39
CA ILE A 52 8.82 -7.53 -12.49
C ILE A 52 9.09 -8.07 -13.90
N VAL A 53 8.74 -7.31 -14.95
CA VAL A 53 9.01 -7.69 -16.35
C VAL A 53 10.52 -7.78 -16.62
N LEU A 54 11.31 -6.79 -16.17
CA LEU A 54 12.76 -6.77 -16.34
C LEU A 54 13.49 -7.81 -15.48
N TRP A 55 12.85 -8.30 -14.42
CA TRP A 55 13.39 -9.38 -13.61
C TRP A 55 13.42 -10.71 -14.39
N TRP A 56 12.48 -10.91 -15.33
CA TRP A 56 12.41 -12.13 -16.12
C TRP A 56 13.67 -12.33 -16.97
N PRO A 57 14.46 -13.39 -16.73
CA PRO A 57 15.71 -13.59 -17.45
C PRO A 57 15.46 -14.09 -18.88
N ALA A 58 16.29 -13.63 -19.82
CA ALA A 58 16.27 -14.13 -21.20
C ALA A 58 16.67 -15.62 -21.31
N ALA A 59 17.36 -16.18 -20.32
CA ALA A 59 17.81 -17.57 -20.29
C ALA A 59 17.41 -18.28 -18.98
N ARG A 60 16.92 -19.54 -19.09
CA ARG A 60 16.40 -20.33 -17.95
C ARG A 60 17.45 -20.64 -16.87
N ASN A 61 18.72 -20.80 -17.24
CA ASN A 61 19.83 -21.05 -16.31
C ASN A 61 20.22 -19.82 -15.45
N MET A 62 19.77 -18.63 -15.83
CA MET A 62 19.91 -17.41 -15.03
C MET A 62 18.78 -17.24 -14.03
N PHE A 63 17.67 -17.98 -14.19
CA PHE A 63 16.52 -17.93 -13.30
C PHE A 63 16.87 -18.44 -11.90
N THR A 64 17.50 -19.60 -11.81
CA THR A 64 17.93 -20.20 -10.53
C THR A 64 18.96 -19.32 -9.82
N GLN A 65 19.85 -18.67 -10.57
CA GLN A 65 20.84 -17.75 -10.02
C GLN A 65 20.23 -16.45 -9.48
N ARG A 66 19.06 -16.03 -9.96
CA ARG A 66 18.33 -14.83 -9.51
C ARG A 66 17.44 -15.07 -8.30
N LEU A 67 17.29 -16.32 -7.88
CA LEU A 67 16.53 -16.73 -6.69
C LEU A 67 17.43 -17.11 -5.51
N GLN A 68 18.73 -17.23 -5.73
CA GLN A 68 19.69 -17.67 -4.71
C GLN A 68 20.66 -16.55 -4.34
N ILE A 69 20.86 -16.36 -3.03
CA ILE A 69 21.83 -15.42 -2.50
C ILE A 69 23.16 -16.16 -2.34
N LYS A 70 24.21 -15.70 -3.05
CA LYS A 70 25.55 -16.28 -2.95
C LYS A 70 26.31 -15.66 -1.78
N TRP A 71 26.33 -16.36 -0.67
CA TRP A 71 27.10 -16.01 0.54
C TRP A 71 28.62 -16.14 0.28
N GLY A 72 29.44 -15.29 0.91
CA GLY A 72 30.91 -15.30 0.77
C GLY A 72 31.49 -14.39 -0.32
N SER A 73 30.69 -13.49 -0.90
CA SER A 73 31.14 -12.53 -1.92
C SER A 73 31.38 -11.11 -1.38
N SER A 74 32.04 -10.25 -2.16
CA SER A 74 32.21 -8.82 -1.81
C SER A 74 30.87 -8.15 -1.49
N TRP A 75 30.87 -7.17 -0.57
CA TRP A 75 29.67 -6.41 -0.17
C TRP A 75 28.87 -5.84 -1.35
N LYS A 76 29.55 -5.44 -2.43
CA LYS A 76 28.92 -4.94 -3.66
C LYS A 76 28.08 -5.99 -4.38
N ARG A 77 28.55 -7.24 -4.41
CA ARG A 77 27.83 -8.37 -5.01
C ARG A 77 26.69 -8.82 -4.13
N LEU A 78 26.92 -8.89 -2.82
CA LEU A 78 25.87 -9.26 -1.86
C LEU A 78 24.70 -8.26 -1.89
N ASN A 79 24.97 -6.94 -1.90
CA ASN A 79 23.92 -5.93 -2.03
C ASN A 79 23.15 -6.03 -3.36
N HIS A 80 23.83 -6.39 -4.45
CA HIS A 80 23.18 -6.63 -5.74
C HIS A 80 22.25 -7.84 -5.70
N ASP A 81 22.73 -8.96 -5.16
CA ASP A 81 21.98 -10.20 -5.03
C ASP A 81 20.76 -10.01 -4.09
N PHE A 82 20.93 -9.30 -2.96
CA PHE A 82 19.82 -8.92 -2.08
C PHE A 82 18.77 -8.07 -2.79
N HIS A 83 19.19 -7.03 -3.52
CA HIS A 83 18.25 -6.17 -4.24
C HIS A 83 17.46 -6.94 -5.31
N ILE A 84 18.08 -7.88 -6.00
CA ILE A 84 17.38 -8.70 -7.02
C ILE A 84 16.44 -9.71 -6.38
N VAL A 85 16.92 -10.50 -5.42
CA VAL A 85 16.15 -11.59 -4.82
C VAL A 85 15.02 -11.03 -3.96
N LEU A 86 15.35 -10.18 -2.98
CA LEU A 86 14.36 -9.59 -2.07
C LEU A 86 13.45 -8.60 -2.80
N GLY A 87 13.99 -7.87 -3.78
CA GLY A 87 13.22 -6.95 -4.60
C GLY A 87 12.13 -7.65 -5.41
N PHE A 88 12.38 -8.86 -5.92
CA PHE A 88 11.36 -9.63 -6.63
C PHE A 88 10.21 -10.08 -5.71
N TYR A 89 10.51 -10.67 -4.56
CA TYR A 89 9.45 -11.11 -3.63
C TYR A 89 8.67 -9.91 -3.08
N THR A 90 9.37 -8.83 -2.74
CA THR A 90 8.74 -7.62 -2.21
C THR A 90 7.92 -6.90 -3.27
N SER A 91 8.36 -6.88 -4.54
CA SER A 91 7.63 -6.18 -5.61
C SER A 91 6.27 -6.81 -5.88
N LEU A 92 6.14 -8.15 -5.81
CA LEU A 92 4.84 -8.82 -5.94
C LEU A 92 3.86 -8.37 -4.85
N PHE A 93 4.32 -8.29 -3.60
CA PHE A 93 3.49 -7.84 -2.49
C PHE A 93 3.16 -6.35 -2.58
N LEU A 94 4.16 -5.51 -2.85
CA LEU A 94 3.97 -4.07 -3.02
C LEU A 94 3.09 -3.74 -4.23
N PHE A 95 3.09 -4.57 -5.27
CA PHE A 95 2.23 -4.39 -6.44
C PHE A 95 0.76 -4.54 -6.06
N ILE A 96 0.41 -5.57 -5.28
CA ILE A 96 -0.98 -5.75 -4.77
C ILE A 96 -1.38 -4.61 -3.83
N MET A 97 -0.46 -4.18 -2.94
CA MET A 97 -0.68 -3.05 -2.04
C MET A 97 -0.88 -1.73 -2.79
N ALA A 98 -0.07 -1.48 -3.82
CA ALA A 98 -0.17 -0.28 -4.65
C ALA A 98 -1.45 -0.31 -5.50
N LEU A 99 -1.85 -1.47 -6.03
CA LEU A 99 -3.09 -1.64 -6.79
C LEU A 99 -4.33 -1.31 -5.93
N THR A 100 -4.37 -1.81 -4.69
CA THR A 100 -5.45 -1.50 -3.75
C THR A 100 -5.42 -0.05 -3.27
N GLY A 101 -4.23 0.54 -3.10
CA GLY A 101 -4.08 1.97 -2.79
C GLY A 101 -4.57 2.88 -3.92
N MET A 102 -4.26 2.54 -5.17
CA MET A 102 -4.80 3.21 -6.36
C MET A 102 -6.32 3.08 -6.42
N GLY A 103 -6.85 1.88 -6.15
CA GLY A 103 -8.30 1.63 -6.13
C GLY A 103 -9.09 2.41 -5.07
N MET A 104 -8.43 2.84 -4.00
CA MET A 104 -9.02 3.75 -3.00
C MET A 104 -8.82 5.24 -3.32
N SER A 105 -7.80 5.56 -4.13
CA SER A 105 -7.45 6.94 -4.49
C SER A 105 -8.36 7.51 -5.58
N PHE A 106 -8.89 6.67 -6.48
CA PHE A 106 -9.66 7.11 -7.63
C PHE A 106 -11.08 6.56 -7.65
N ASP A 107 -12.07 7.45 -7.71
CA ASP A 107 -13.50 7.08 -7.74
C ASP A 107 -13.87 6.23 -8.96
N TRP A 108 -13.19 6.42 -10.11
CA TRP A 108 -13.47 5.68 -11.35
C TRP A 108 -13.25 4.18 -11.17
N VAL A 109 -12.29 3.74 -10.34
CA VAL A 109 -12.06 2.32 -10.07
C VAL A 109 -13.29 1.70 -9.41
N GLY A 110 -13.87 2.42 -8.45
CA GLY A 110 -15.10 1.99 -7.80
C GLY A 110 -16.30 1.97 -8.75
N GLN A 111 -16.38 2.91 -9.68
CA GLN A 111 -17.41 2.93 -10.73
C GLN A 111 -17.26 1.73 -11.66
N THR A 112 -16.06 1.45 -12.15
CA THR A 112 -15.79 0.28 -13.00
C THR A 112 -16.18 -1.03 -12.30
N ILE A 113 -15.81 -1.20 -11.03
CA ILE A 113 -16.20 -2.40 -10.25
C ILE A 113 -17.71 -2.51 -10.15
N ASN A 114 -18.41 -1.41 -9.85
CA ASN A 114 -19.87 -1.42 -9.74
C ASN A 114 -20.54 -1.74 -11.09
N THR A 115 -20.04 -1.19 -12.20
CA THR A 115 -20.53 -1.48 -13.55
C THR A 115 -20.32 -2.95 -13.91
N LEU A 116 -19.13 -3.50 -13.68
CA LEU A 116 -18.81 -4.90 -13.97
C LEU A 116 -19.59 -5.90 -13.09
N THR A 117 -19.98 -5.49 -11.89
CA THR A 117 -20.71 -6.33 -10.94
C THR A 117 -22.21 -6.05 -10.93
N HIS A 118 -22.70 -5.20 -11.84
CA HIS A 118 -24.08 -4.69 -11.87
C HIS A 118 -24.59 -4.24 -10.49
N SER A 119 -23.70 -3.66 -9.67
CA SER A 119 -24.01 -3.25 -8.31
C SER A 119 -24.53 -1.82 -8.29
N PRO A 120 -25.64 -1.54 -7.57
CA PRO A 120 -26.18 -0.19 -7.47
C PRO A 120 -25.14 0.74 -6.83
N GLN A 121 -24.95 1.91 -7.44
CA GLN A 121 -23.98 2.92 -6.99
C GLN A 121 -24.56 3.74 -5.85
N GLN A 122 -24.91 3.09 -4.74
CA GLN A 122 -25.36 3.78 -3.55
C GLN A 122 -24.15 4.08 -2.66
N ARG A 123 -23.75 5.36 -2.56
CA ARG A 123 -23.03 5.81 -1.36
C ARG A 123 -24.03 5.65 -0.22
N MET A 124 -23.74 4.78 0.75
CA MET A 124 -24.47 4.83 2.01
C MET A 124 -24.29 6.25 2.53
N GLU A 125 -25.37 7.02 2.60
CA GLU A 125 -25.30 8.30 3.27
C GLU A 125 -24.86 8.01 4.71
N PRO A 126 -23.87 8.74 5.24
CA PRO A 126 -23.54 8.62 6.65
C PRO A 126 -24.84 8.80 7.42
N PRO A 127 -25.16 7.97 8.44
CA PRO A 127 -26.27 8.28 9.30
C PRO A 127 -26.05 9.69 9.82
N THR A 128 -26.95 10.62 9.47
CA THR A 128 -26.91 11.97 10.01
C THR A 128 -27.05 11.81 11.51
N SER A 129 -25.94 12.00 12.22
CA SER A 129 -25.97 12.07 13.67
C SER A 129 -26.63 13.40 14.00
N ALA A 130 -27.96 13.40 14.10
CA ALA A 130 -28.66 14.51 14.71
C ALA A 130 -28.07 14.67 16.12
N ALA A 131 -27.75 15.90 16.52
CA ALA A 131 -27.46 16.18 17.92
C ALA A 131 -28.64 15.64 18.73
N ALA A 132 -28.37 14.78 19.71
CA ALA A 132 -29.42 14.26 20.56
C ALA A 132 -30.04 15.47 21.28
N GLU A 133 -31.29 15.78 20.96
CA GLU A 133 -32.07 16.76 21.72
C GLU A 133 -32.07 16.30 23.19
N PRO A 134 -31.80 17.19 24.17
CA PRO A 134 -31.79 16.81 25.57
C PRO A 134 -33.12 16.14 25.95
N GLY A 135 -33.08 14.87 26.37
CA GLY A 135 -34.28 14.08 26.70
C GLY A 135 -34.82 13.17 25.59
N THR A 136 -34.17 13.10 24.42
CA THR A 136 -34.49 12.05 23.43
C THR A 136 -34.07 10.67 23.95
N ALA A 137 -35.01 9.71 23.88
CA ALA A 137 -34.77 8.34 24.28
C ALA A 137 -33.54 7.78 23.55
N ALA A 138 -32.71 7.02 24.29
CA ALA A 138 -31.57 6.32 23.73
C ALA A 138 -31.97 5.58 22.45
N PHE A 139 -31.11 5.64 21.43
CA PHE A 139 -31.23 4.97 20.14
C PHE A 139 -31.94 3.61 20.29
N GLY A 140 -33.22 3.56 19.92
CA GLY A 140 -34.09 2.44 20.24
C GLY A 140 -33.55 1.12 19.68
N ALA A 141 -33.78 0.01 20.39
CA ALA A 141 -33.25 -1.31 20.00
C ALA A 141 -33.61 -1.70 18.56
N ASP A 142 -34.81 -1.33 18.09
CA ASP A 142 -35.26 -1.59 16.73
C ASP A 142 -34.54 -0.71 15.69
N ALA A 143 -34.28 0.56 16.01
CA ALA A 143 -33.49 1.46 15.17
C ALA A 143 -32.03 0.99 15.10
N ALA A 144 -31.49 0.49 16.22
CA ALA A 144 -30.17 -0.11 16.27
C ALA A 144 -30.07 -1.40 15.46
N LEU A 145 -31.09 -2.25 15.53
CA LEU A 145 -31.17 -3.47 14.75
C LEU A 145 -31.35 -3.18 13.26
N ALA A 146 -32.18 -2.22 12.88
CA ALA A 146 -32.38 -1.80 11.50
C ALA A 146 -31.09 -1.23 10.89
N PHE A 147 -30.39 -0.37 11.63
CA PHE A 147 -29.08 0.15 11.25
C PHE A 147 -28.02 -0.96 11.13
N ALA A 148 -27.94 -1.86 12.12
CA ALA A 148 -27.02 -2.99 12.09
C ALA A 148 -27.29 -3.92 10.90
N ARG A 149 -28.56 -4.14 10.53
CA ARG A 149 -28.96 -4.91 9.33
C ARG A 149 -28.53 -4.23 8.04
N GLN A 150 -28.69 -2.91 7.92
CA GLN A 150 -28.21 -2.15 6.75
C GLN A 150 -26.68 -2.19 6.63
N GLN A 151 -25.96 -2.24 7.75
CA GLN A 151 -24.51 -2.39 7.75
C GLN A 151 -24.02 -3.84 7.61
N ALA A 152 -24.93 -4.82 7.72
CA ALA A 152 -24.58 -6.23 7.65
C ALA A 152 -23.92 -6.54 6.31
N TYR A 153 -22.74 -7.19 6.37
CA TYR A 153 -21.96 -7.55 5.19
C TYR A 153 -22.79 -8.34 4.16
N ALA A 154 -23.71 -9.18 4.65
CA ALA A 154 -24.63 -9.98 3.85
C ALA A 154 -25.62 -9.16 2.99
N GLN A 155 -25.91 -7.91 3.33
CA GLN A 155 -26.83 -7.05 2.56
C GLN A 155 -26.12 -6.10 1.60
N LYS A 156 -24.78 -6.02 1.65
CA LYS A 156 -24.01 -5.14 0.77
C LYS A 156 -23.96 -5.68 -0.67
N PRO A 157 -24.13 -4.83 -1.70
CA PRO A 157 -23.85 -5.17 -3.09
C PRO A 157 -22.45 -5.74 -3.30
N VAL A 158 -22.29 -6.62 -4.30
CA VAL A 158 -21.02 -7.30 -4.59
C VAL A 158 -19.88 -6.31 -4.80
N GLY A 159 -20.10 -5.23 -5.55
CA GLY A 159 -19.10 -4.19 -5.77
C GLY A 159 -18.64 -3.51 -4.48
N GLN A 160 -19.54 -3.30 -3.52
CA GLN A 160 -19.17 -2.75 -2.21
C GLN A 160 -18.40 -3.74 -1.35
N ARG A 161 -18.71 -5.03 -1.43
CA ARG A 161 -17.94 -6.08 -0.73
C ARG A 161 -16.50 -6.13 -1.25
N ILE A 162 -16.31 -6.11 -2.57
CA ILE A 162 -14.98 -6.09 -3.22
C ILE A 162 -14.19 -4.85 -2.78
N ARG A 163 -14.80 -3.66 -2.87
CA ARG A 163 -14.15 -2.41 -2.43
C ARG A 163 -13.84 -2.41 -0.94
N GLY A 164 -14.66 -3.07 -0.13
CA GLY A 164 -14.44 -3.28 1.30
C GLY A 164 -13.16 -4.07 1.60
N LEU A 165 -12.65 -4.86 0.65
CA LEU A 165 -11.39 -5.60 0.79
C LEU A 165 -10.16 -4.72 0.53
N PHE A 166 -10.30 -3.56 -0.12
CA PHE A 166 -9.14 -2.76 -0.49
C PHE A 166 -8.38 -2.23 0.73
N LYS A 167 -9.10 -1.69 1.72
CA LYS A 167 -8.49 -1.19 2.97
C LYS A 167 -7.76 -2.29 3.77
N PRO A 168 -8.37 -3.45 4.07
CA PRO A 168 -7.67 -4.50 4.81
C PRO A 168 -6.51 -5.11 4.02
N ILE A 169 -6.62 -5.24 2.69
CA ILE A 169 -5.49 -5.68 1.86
C ILE A 169 -4.36 -4.65 1.91
N HIS A 170 -4.66 -3.38 1.65
CA HIS A 170 -3.68 -2.28 1.61
C HIS A 170 -2.99 -2.02 2.95
N THR A 171 -3.63 -2.35 4.08
CA THR A 171 -3.03 -2.20 5.42
C THR A 171 -2.39 -3.49 5.92
N GLY A 172 -2.43 -4.56 5.13
CA GLY A 172 -1.97 -5.89 5.57
C GLY A 172 -2.79 -6.48 6.71
N ALA A 173 -4.01 -6.01 6.95
CA ALA A 173 -4.85 -6.41 8.08
C ALA A 173 -5.77 -7.60 7.79
N ILE A 174 -5.59 -8.28 6.66
CA ILE A 174 -6.45 -9.38 6.18
C ILE A 174 -6.60 -10.51 7.22
N PHE A 175 -5.51 -10.91 7.88
CA PHE A 175 -5.49 -11.99 8.87
C PHE A 175 -5.22 -11.46 10.29
N GLY A 176 -5.48 -10.18 10.54
CA GLY A 176 -5.23 -9.56 11.84
C GLY A 176 -3.75 -9.21 12.06
N TRP A 177 -3.22 -9.50 13.24
CA TRP A 177 -1.89 -9.05 13.65
C TRP A 177 -0.72 -9.74 12.89
N PRO A 178 -0.76 -11.05 12.53
CA PRO A 178 0.36 -11.68 11.84
C PRO A 178 0.60 -11.08 10.46
N SER A 179 -0.48 -10.82 9.71
CA SER A 179 -0.38 -10.20 8.39
C SER A 179 0.06 -8.74 8.47
N LYS A 180 -0.27 -8.01 9.54
CA LYS A 180 0.23 -6.64 9.78
C LYS A 180 1.73 -6.63 10.03
N LEU A 181 2.23 -7.57 10.83
CA LEU A 181 3.66 -7.70 11.09
C LEU A 181 4.42 -8.02 9.79
N LEU A 182 3.90 -8.95 8.98
CA LEU A 182 4.46 -9.26 7.68
C LEU A 182 4.48 -8.04 6.76
N ALA A 183 3.35 -7.32 6.65
CA ALA A 183 3.27 -6.11 5.84
C ALA A 183 4.24 -5.02 6.31
N PHE A 184 4.42 -4.87 7.62
CA PHE A 184 5.41 -3.94 8.19
C PHE A 184 6.84 -4.28 7.76
N VAL A 185 7.24 -5.55 7.86
CA VAL A 185 8.57 -6.00 7.40
C VAL A 185 8.75 -5.76 5.90
N ILE A 186 7.74 -6.09 5.09
CA ILE A 186 7.82 -5.93 3.63
C ILE A 186 7.93 -4.45 3.24
N VAL A 187 7.16 -3.56 3.86
CA VAL A 187 7.23 -2.12 3.59
C VAL A 187 8.58 -1.55 4.06
N LEU A 188 9.12 -2.03 5.18
CA LEU A 188 10.44 -1.63 5.66
C LEU A 188 11.54 -2.03 4.65
N LEU A 189 11.49 -3.27 4.13
CA LEU A 189 12.38 -3.70 3.05
C LEU A 189 12.17 -2.84 1.79
N GLY A 190 10.91 -2.60 1.42
CA GLY A 190 10.50 -1.73 0.32
C GLY A 190 11.16 -0.35 0.35
N ALA A 191 11.19 0.28 1.52
CA ALA A 191 11.80 1.59 1.74
C ALA A 191 13.32 1.61 1.51
N THR A 192 14.00 0.45 1.62
CA THR A 192 15.44 0.34 1.36
C THR A 192 15.79 0.15 -0.12
N PHE A 193 14.83 -0.24 -0.97
CA PHE A 193 15.11 -0.51 -2.38
C PHE A 193 15.49 0.71 -3.22
N PRO A 194 14.87 1.90 -3.05
CA PRO A 194 15.34 3.11 -3.72
C PRO A 194 16.81 3.44 -3.37
N ILE A 195 17.22 3.19 -2.13
CA ILE A 195 18.57 3.43 -1.64
C ILE A 195 19.54 2.44 -2.29
N THR A 196 19.25 1.14 -2.19
CA THR A 196 20.11 0.09 -2.75
C THR A 196 20.18 0.16 -4.28
N GLY A 197 19.07 0.51 -4.95
CA GLY A 197 19.02 0.77 -6.40
C GLY A 197 19.90 1.94 -6.82
N THR A 198 19.85 3.07 -6.09
CA THR A 198 20.71 4.23 -6.33
C THR A 198 22.19 3.89 -6.18
N ILE A 199 22.55 3.12 -5.14
CA ILE A 199 23.92 2.63 -4.92
C ILE A 199 24.39 1.77 -6.10
N LEU A 200 23.54 0.87 -6.60
CA LEU A 200 23.87 0.03 -7.75
C LEU A 200 24.05 0.85 -9.03
N TRP A 201 23.20 1.84 -9.27
CA TRP A 201 23.29 2.76 -10.41
C TRP A 201 24.61 3.56 -10.39
N LEU A 202 24.94 4.18 -9.26
CA LEU A 202 26.20 4.93 -9.09
C LEU A 202 27.44 4.05 -9.31
N ASN A 203 27.40 2.80 -8.83
CA ASN A 203 28.49 1.85 -9.02
C ASN A 203 28.67 1.46 -10.51
N ARG A 204 27.57 1.33 -11.27
CA ARG A 204 27.62 1.03 -12.71
C ARG A 204 28.14 2.22 -13.51
N THR A 205 27.69 3.44 -13.23
CA THR A 205 28.13 4.65 -13.95
C THR A 205 29.61 4.96 -13.71
N ARG A 206 30.10 4.78 -12.48
CA ARG A 206 31.53 4.92 -12.16
C ARG A 206 32.42 3.91 -12.90
N LYS A 207 31.96 2.67 -13.05
CA LYS A 207 32.69 1.64 -13.84
C LYS A 207 32.70 1.98 -15.33
N ALA A 208 31.59 2.46 -15.88
CA ALA A 208 31.51 2.88 -17.28
C ALA A 208 32.51 4.01 -17.58
N LYS A 209 32.60 5.02 -16.71
CA LYS A 209 33.61 6.09 -16.82
C LYS A 209 35.06 5.58 -16.78
N LYS A 210 35.39 4.67 -15.85
CA LYS A 210 36.75 4.08 -15.78
C LYS A 210 37.13 3.26 -17.02
N LYS A 211 36.17 2.60 -17.66
CA LYS A 211 36.42 1.79 -18.86
C LYS A 211 36.65 2.65 -20.11
N GLY A 212 36.11 3.86 -20.13
CA GLY A 212 36.28 4.83 -21.23
C GLY A 212 37.53 5.73 -21.12
N GLN A 213 38.32 5.63 -20.04
CA GLN A 213 39.60 6.34 -19.95
C GLN A 213 40.68 5.57 -20.72
N PRO A 214 41.45 6.22 -21.62
CA PRO A 214 42.57 5.58 -22.28
C PRO A 214 43.56 5.11 -21.21
N ARG A 215 43.94 3.83 -21.27
CA ARG A 215 45.02 3.31 -20.41
C ARG A 215 46.29 4.02 -20.84
N VAL A 216 46.78 4.94 -20.02
CA VAL A 216 48.13 5.49 -20.17
C VAL A 216 49.07 4.30 -20.03
N ALA A 217 49.68 3.88 -21.14
CA ALA A 217 50.72 2.87 -21.12
C ALA A 217 51.89 3.47 -20.33
N LEU A 218 52.17 2.92 -19.15
CA LEU A 218 53.41 3.23 -18.45
C LEU A 218 54.53 2.60 -19.28
N ALA A 219 55.40 3.46 -19.83
CA ALA A 219 56.62 3.10 -20.54
C ALA A 219 57.69 2.60 -19.57
#